data_AF-A0AA95H8I3-F1
#
_entry.id   AF-A0AA95H8I3-F1
#
_cell.length_a   1.000
_cell.length_b   1.000
_cell.length_c   1.000
_cell.angle_alpha   90.00
_cell.angle_beta   90.00
_cell.angle_gamma   90.00
#
_symmetry.space_group_name_H-M   'P 1'
#
loop_
_entity.id
_entity.type
_entity.pdbx_description
1 polymer ?
#
loop_
_entity_poly.entity_id
_entity_poly.type
_entity_poly.pdbx_seq_one_letter_code
_entity_poly.pdbx_strand_id
1 'polypeptide(L)'
;MKGWIYIISNKAMPGLIKVGYSLKDPIGRAAELGTGSPYPYTVEYEALVDHPKKIEKNTHNLLAFVRAGKEWFECDTSTALKAIKTVCSNSKIYFENKYNNYQDTKIEKNKITTLNSSSDDILEIKPIENNYEKLSIDEIIKLANQGNIEANYILGNYYTDGFKVRKNLKEAFKYFLIAAKKDHILANLSVAKAYINGKGIDKDIEKSINFLLIAVNANNMEAQYFLAKIAYMEYLTKDQRNGLSHQEFAFSLTKKSADQGYIPAFCSLGTYYSLTYQFDKAFHNFQIAAEKNHAYAQRQLGDCYVDGIGCKRNLDLAKYWYILASENKDKIATKKLSNWQKIVETYYPD
;
A
#
# COMPACT_ATOMS: atom_id res chain seq x y z
N MET A 1 -8.94 12.76 30.67
CA MET A 1 -7.55 13.16 30.33
C MET A 1 -7.60 13.96 29.05
N LYS A 2 -7.06 15.18 29.06
CA LYS A 2 -7.02 16.07 27.90
C LYS A 2 -5.84 15.71 27.00
N GLY A 3 -6.00 15.92 25.70
CA GLY A 3 -4.91 15.84 24.74
C GLY A 3 -5.39 16.16 23.34
N TRP A 4 -4.48 16.09 22.40
CA TRP A 4 -4.66 16.56 21.04
C TRP A 4 -5.18 15.45 20.12
N ILE A 5 -6.13 15.78 19.27
CA ILE A 5 -6.43 15.06 18.03
C ILE A 5 -5.97 15.93 16.87
N TYR A 6 -5.31 15.37 15.87
CA TYR A 6 -4.73 16.15 14.77
C TYR A 6 -4.79 15.44 13.43
N ILE A 7 -4.66 16.24 12.37
CA ILE A 7 -4.42 15.79 11.00
C ILE A 7 -3.04 16.28 10.59
N ILE A 8 -2.21 15.36 10.09
CA ILE A 8 -0.89 15.68 9.54
C ILE A 8 -0.85 15.24 8.07
N SER A 9 -0.28 16.07 7.21
CA SER A 9 -0.03 15.74 5.80
C SER A 9 1.47 15.83 5.47
N ASN A 10 1.84 15.33 4.29
CA ASN A 10 3.17 15.53 3.73
C ASN A 10 3.06 15.73 2.22
N LYS A 11 3.78 16.73 1.69
CA LYS A 11 3.82 17.00 0.24
C LYS A 11 4.39 15.84 -0.57
N ALA A 12 5.24 15.01 0.02
CA ALA A 12 5.75 13.79 -0.59
C ALA A 12 4.66 12.72 -0.80
N MET A 13 3.53 12.82 -0.09
CA MET A 13 2.45 11.83 -0.07
C MET A 13 1.10 12.53 -0.30
N PRO A 14 0.87 13.12 -1.49
CA PRO A 14 -0.38 13.81 -1.78
C PRO A 14 -1.57 12.85 -1.69
N GLY A 15 -2.65 13.29 -1.06
CA GLY A 15 -3.85 12.48 -0.83
C GLY A 15 -3.73 11.46 0.31
N LEU A 16 -2.58 11.41 1.01
CA LEU A 16 -2.39 10.59 2.19
C LEU A 16 -2.23 11.47 3.43
N ILE A 17 -3.11 11.28 4.40
CA ILE A 17 -3.10 12.02 5.65
C ILE A 17 -3.05 11.10 6.85
N LYS A 18 -2.42 11.60 7.92
CA LYS A 18 -2.38 10.94 9.21
C LYS A 18 -3.44 11.54 10.10
N VAL A 19 -4.27 10.69 10.71
CA VAL A 19 -5.14 11.08 11.83
C VAL A 19 -4.59 10.43 13.09
N GLY A 20 -4.17 11.24 14.04
CA GLY A 20 -3.52 10.77 15.25
C GLY A 20 -3.92 11.54 16.50
N TYR A 21 -3.58 11.00 17.66
CA TYR A 21 -3.62 11.73 18.92
C TYR A 21 -2.25 11.87 19.58
N SER A 22 -2.13 12.81 20.51
CA SER A 22 -0.94 12.99 21.34
C SER A 22 -1.27 13.69 22.65
N LEU A 23 -0.48 13.43 23.69
CA LEU A 23 -0.46 14.24 24.92
C LEU A 23 0.52 15.42 24.82
N LYS A 24 1.41 15.39 23.83
CA LYS A 24 2.33 16.47 23.45
C LYS A 24 1.76 17.26 22.29
N ASP A 25 2.35 18.42 22.00
CA ASP A 25 1.88 19.28 20.93
C ASP A 25 1.97 18.60 19.53
N PRO A 26 1.01 18.84 18.62
CA PRO A 26 1.01 18.23 17.29
C PRO A 26 2.14 18.67 16.35
N ILE A 27 2.67 19.89 16.50
CA ILE A 27 3.78 20.40 15.66
C ILE A 27 5.06 19.65 15.99
N GLY A 28 5.38 19.47 17.28
CA GLY A 28 6.48 18.63 17.73
C GLY A 28 6.33 17.19 17.23
N ARG A 29 5.11 16.65 17.23
CA ARG A 29 4.86 15.30 16.71
C ARG A 29 5.05 15.20 15.19
N ALA A 30 4.68 16.23 14.43
CA ALA A 30 4.95 16.31 13.00
C ALA A 30 6.46 16.38 12.72
N ALA A 31 7.23 17.11 13.53
CA ALA A 31 8.68 17.17 13.41
C ALA A 31 9.35 15.81 13.69
N GLU A 32 8.89 15.07 14.71
CA GLU A 32 9.36 13.69 15.00
C GLU A 32 9.08 12.72 13.85
N LEU A 33 7.98 12.89 13.10
CA LEU A 33 7.71 12.09 11.89
C LEU A 33 8.62 12.47 10.72
N GLY A 34 9.16 13.69 10.71
CA GLY A 34 9.97 14.25 9.64
C GLY A 34 11.41 13.75 9.56
N THR A 35 11.89 12.95 10.52
CA THR A 35 13.25 12.39 10.48
C THR A 35 13.35 11.33 9.38
N GLY A 36 13.65 11.76 8.16
CA GLY A 36 13.80 10.88 6.97
C GLY A 36 12.83 11.14 5.81
N SER A 37 11.96 12.15 5.90
CA SER A 37 11.14 12.58 4.74
C SER A 37 11.81 13.76 4.03
N PRO A 38 11.87 13.79 2.67
CA PRO A 38 12.43 14.92 1.92
C PRO A 38 11.59 16.21 2.06
N TYR A 39 10.38 16.12 2.60
CA TYR A 39 9.52 17.27 2.90
C TYR A 39 9.02 17.20 4.35
N PRO A 40 8.96 18.35 5.06
CA PRO A 40 8.45 18.37 6.42
C PRO A 40 6.97 17.98 6.43
N TYR A 41 6.58 17.21 7.45
CA TYR A 41 5.17 16.96 7.73
C TYR A 41 4.52 18.24 8.26
N THR A 42 3.32 18.54 7.77
CA THR A 42 2.55 19.73 8.15
C THR A 42 1.35 19.32 8.98
N VAL A 43 1.12 19.99 10.10
CA VAL A 43 -0.13 19.88 10.84
C VAL A 43 -1.18 20.67 10.07
N GLU A 44 -2.19 19.98 9.55
CA GLU A 44 -3.29 20.60 8.81
C GLU A 44 -4.44 21.01 9.74
N TYR A 45 -4.58 20.28 10.85
CA TYR A 45 -5.64 20.49 11.84
C TYR A 45 -5.20 19.98 13.20
N GLU A 46 -5.64 20.64 14.26
CA GLU A 46 -5.50 20.18 15.63
C GLU A 46 -6.67 20.63 16.52
N ALA A 47 -7.04 19.79 17.48
CA ALA A 47 -7.97 20.17 18.53
C ALA A 47 -7.59 19.56 19.88
N LEU A 48 -7.71 20.36 20.94
CA LEU A 48 -7.54 19.91 22.32
C LEU A 48 -8.89 19.46 22.86
N VAL A 49 -9.00 18.18 23.20
CA VAL A 49 -10.26 17.51 23.54
C VAL A 49 -10.10 16.61 24.76
N ASP A 50 -11.22 16.20 25.36
CA ASP A 50 -11.22 15.12 26.34
C ASP A 50 -11.18 13.75 25.64
N HIS A 51 -10.40 12.81 26.21
CA HIS A 51 -10.29 11.42 25.74
C HIS A 51 -9.88 11.29 24.25
N PRO A 52 -8.79 11.94 23.80
CA PRO A 52 -8.43 12.02 22.38
C PRO A 52 -8.13 10.65 21.76
N LYS A 53 -7.62 9.68 22.53
CA LYS A 53 -7.44 8.28 22.07
C LYS A 53 -8.74 7.61 21.65
N LYS A 54 -9.85 7.88 22.37
CA LYS A 54 -11.17 7.35 22.02
C LYS A 54 -11.70 8.00 20.75
N ILE A 55 -11.48 9.32 20.62
CA ILE A 55 -11.86 10.10 19.43
C ILE A 55 -11.09 9.60 18.20
N GLU A 56 -9.77 9.40 18.31
CA GLU A 56 -8.95 8.84 17.24
C GLU A 56 -9.48 7.47 16.80
N LYS A 57 -9.66 6.53 17.74
CA LYS A 57 -10.15 5.18 17.42
C LYS A 57 -11.48 5.21 16.67
N ASN A 58 -12.42 6.05 17.11
CA ASN A 58 -13.72 6.18 16.46
C ASN A 58 -13.61 6.88 15.09
N THR A 59 -12.71 7.84 14.95
CA THR A 59 -12.44 8.52 13.68
C THR A 59 -11.83 7.53 12.68
N HIS A 60 -10.90 6.68 13.12
CA HIS A 60 -10.34 5.60 12.29
C HIS A 60 -11.41 4.62 11.83
N ASN A 61 -12.42 4.33 12.66
CA ASN A 61 -13.54 3.47 12.26
C ASN A 61 -14.38 4.14 11.16
N LEU A 62 -14.64 5.46 11.26
CA LEU A 62 -15.35 6.19 10.21
C LEU A 62 -14.53 6.25 8.92
N LEU A 63 -13.21 6.39 9.00
CA LEU A 63 -12.30 6.44 7.85
C LEU A 63 -11.81 5.06 7.41
N ALA A 64 -12.37 3.96 7.95
CA ALA A 64 -11.85 2.61 7.71
C ALA A 64 -11.84 2.24 6.22
N PHE A 65 -12.78 2.79 5.45
CA PHE A 65 -12.91 2.56 4.01
C PHE A 65 -11.80 3.21 3.16
N VAL A 66 -11.08 4.20 3.70
CA VAL A 66 -9.90 4.84 3.08
C VAL A 66 -8.62 4.56 3.86
N ARG A 67 -8.61 3.55 4.72
CA ARG A 67 -7.46 3.27 5.59
C ARG A 67 -6.29 2.69 4.79
N ALA A 68 -5.17 3.41 4.80
CA ALA A 68 -3.95 3.09 4.06
C ALA A 68 -2.76 2.72 4.97
N GLY A 69 -2.98 2.73 6.28
CA GLY A 69 -2.02 2.32 7.31
C GLY A 69 -2.62 2.38 8.72
N LYS A 70 -1.79 2.13 9.74
CA LYS A 70 -2.24 2.13 11.15
C LYS A 70 -2.94 3.44 11.54
N GLU A 71 -2.39 4.57 11.12
CA GLU A 71 -2.89 5.93 11.40
C GLU A 71 -3.02 6.76 10.12
N TRP A 72 -2.90 6.14 8.94
CA TRP A 72 -2.84 6.81 7.64
C TRP A 72 -4.06 6.49 6.78
N PHE A 73 -4.55 7.49 6.05
CA PHE A 73 -5.80 7.44 5.29
C PHE A 73 -5.63 8.11 3.92
N GLU A 74 -6.07 7.44 2.86
CA GLU A 74 -6.09 7.94 1.48
C GLU A 74 -7.32 8.83 1.28
N CYS A 75 -7.27 10.03 1.84
CA CYS A 75 -8.30 11.04 1.67
C CYS A 75 -7.71 12.45 1.86
N ASP A 76 -8.46 13.46 1.44
CA ASP A 76 -8.07 14.84 1.68
C ASP A 76 -8.28 15.27 3.14
N THR A 77 -7.64 16.38 3.53
CA THR A 77 -7.79 16.98 4.88
C THR A 77 -9.26 17.24 5.22
N SER A 78 -10.08 17.61 4.23
CA SER A 78 -11.51 17.89 4.41
C SER A 78 -12.28 16.66 4.90
N THR A 79 -11.99 15.51 4.31
CA THR A 79 -12.64 14.23 4.62
C THR A 79 -12.30 13.77 6.04
N ALA A 80 -11.02 13.78 6.42
CA ALA A 80 -10.67 13.45 7.81
C ALA A 80 -11.19 14.47 8.81
N LEU A 81 -11.20 15.76 8.47
CA LEU A 81 -11.74 16.79 9.34
C LEU A 81 -13.23 16.56 9.60
N LYS A 82 -14.02 16.24 8.55
CA LYS A 82 -15.42 15.85 8.71
C LYS A 82 -15.57 14.65 9.64
N ALA A 83 -14.74 13.61 9.49
CA ALA A 83 -14.78 12.44 10.36
C ALA A 83 -14.47 12.78 11.83
N ILE A 84 -13.42 13.58 12.10
CA ILE A 84 -13.09 14.04 13.46
C ILE A 84 -14.25 14.85 14.02
N LYS A 85 -14.84 15.76 13.25
CA LYS A 85 -15.96 16.60 13.66
C LYS A 85 -17.21 15.79 14.00
N THR A 86 -17.54 14.78 13.19
CA THR A 86 -18.64 13.86 13.47
C THR A 86 -18.45 13.15 14.82
N VAL A 87 -17.25 12.67 15.11
CA VAL A 87 -16.94 12.01 16.40
C VAL A 87 -16.91 12.99 17.56
N CYS A 88 -16.45 14.22 17.34
CA CYS A 88 -16.35 15.27 18.35
C CYS A 88 -17.68 15.97 18.65
N SER A 89 -18.76 15.70 17.91
CA SER A 89 -20.08 16.36 18.05
C SER A 89 -20.60 16.39 19.50
N ASN A 90 -20.30 15.35 20.30
CA ASN A 90 -20.68 15.24 21.71
C ASN A 90 -19.50 15.40 22.69
N SER A 91 -18.36 15.91 22.22
CA SER A 91 -17.14 16.08 23.02
C SER A 91 -16.83 17.55 23.27
N LYS A 92 -16.30 17.86 24.45
CA LYS A 92 -15.85 19.23 24.77
C LYS A 92 -14.54 19.53 24.04
N ILE A 93 -14.57 20.55 23.17
CA ILE A 93 -13.40 21.08 22.46
C ILE A 93 -12.92 22.33 23.22
N TYR A 94 -11.68 22.30 23.70
CA TYR A 94 -11.07 23.39 24.47
C TYR A 94 -10.30 24.36 23.59
N PHE A 95 -9.77 23.86 22.47
CA PHE A 95 -9.01 24.60 21.48
C PHE A 95 -9.14 23.88 20.15
N GLU A 96 -9.15 24.63 19.06
CA GLU A 96 -9.19 24.09 17.70
C GLU A 96 -8.45 25.04 16.77
N ASN A 97 -7.65 24.49 15.85
CA ASN A 97 -7.00 25.24 14.81
C ASN A 97 -6.96 24.45 13.50
N LYS A 98 -7.13 25.15 12.37
CA LYS A 98 -7.02 24.59 11.02
C LYS A 98 -6.06 25.47 10.21
N TYR A 99 -5.05 24.85 9.62
CA TYR A 99 -4.04 25.54 8.83
C TYR A 99 -4.44 25.48 7.34
N ASN A 100 -4.52 26.62 6.65
CA ASN A 100 -4.75 26.67 5.20
C ASN A 100 -3.39 26.74 4.46
N ASN A 101 -3.25 26.00 3.37
CA ASN A 101 -1.97 25.86 2.66
C ASN A 101 -1.43 27.17 2.05
N TYR A 102 -0.12 27.38 2.26
CA TYR A 102 0.81 28.35 1.66
C TYR A 102 0.64 29.86 1.96
N GLN A 103 1.61 30.37 2.72
CA GLN A 103 1.91 31.79 3.02
C GLN A 103 0.76 32.62 3.57
N ASP A 104 0.60 32.65 4.90
CA ASP A 104 0.63 33.91 5.63
C ASP A 104 0.60 33.69 7.15
N THR A 105 1.50 34.40 7.83
CA THR A 105 1.41 34.67 9.26
C THR A 105 0.12 35.42 9.57
N LYS A 106 -0.92 34.74 10.03
CA LYS A 106 -1.92 35.33 10.92
C LYS A 106 -2.54 34.25 11.81
N ILE A 107 -2.20 34.35 13.10
CA ILE A 107 -2.81 33.61 14.19
C ILE A 107 -4.25 34.13 14.33
N GLU A 108 -5.24 33.40 13.82
CA GLU A 108 -6.63 33.61 14.21
C GLU A 108 -7.00 32.64 15.34
N LYS A 109 -6.88 33.13 16.58
CA LYS A 109 -7.54 32.53 17.74
C LYS A 109 -9.04 32.82 17.63
N ASN A 110 -9.80 31.94 16.99
CA ASN A 110 -11.26 32.04 17.02
C ASN A 110 -11.88 31.03 18.00
N LYS A 111 -12.50 31.61 19.03
CA LYS A 111 -13.33 30.99 20.06
C LYS A 111 -14.55 30.31 19.42
N ILE A 112 -14.96 29.23 20.06
CA ILE A 112 -16.15 28.39 19.82
C ILE A 112 -17.39 29.18 19.37
N THR A 113 -18.04 28.71 18.29
CA THR A 113 -19.50 28.76 18.13
C THR A 113 -20.01 27.54 17.36
N THR A 114 -20.96 26.83 17.98
CA THR A 114 -21.84 25.80 17.40
C THR A 114 -22.61 26.32 16.20
N LEU A 115 -22.64 25.60 15.08
CA LEU A 115 -23.62 25.80 14.01
C LEU A 115 -24.08 24.45 13.40
N ASN A 116 -25.39 24.24 13.49
CA ASN A 116 -26.21 23.26 12.77
C ASN A 116 -26.45 23.70 11.32
N SER A 117 -26.89 22.73 10.50
CA SER A 117 -27.50 22.84 9.15
C SER A 117 -26.55 23.21 8.01
N SER A 118 -26.69 22.73 6.77
CA SER A 118 -27.78 22.01 6.09
C SER A 118 -27.19 21.14 4.98
N SER A 119 -27.93 20.08 4.65
CA SER A 119 -27.83 19.27 3.44
C SER A 119 -27.96 20.13 2.18
N ASP A 120 -27.11 19.91 1.20
CA ASP A 120 -27.46 19.49 -0.17
C ASP A 120 -26.22 19.68 -1.07
N ASP A 121 -26.09 18.78 -2.06
CA ASP A 121 -25.03 18.68 -3.06
C ASP A 121 -23.73 17.96 -2.65
N ILE A 122 -23.83 16.66 -2.41
CA ILE A 122 -22.75 15.73 -2.74
C ILE A 122 -23.31 14.70 -3.71
N LEU A 123 -22.82 14.74 -4.96
CA LEU A 123 -22.93 13.64 -5.91
C LEU A 123 -22.32 12.39 -5.25
N GLU A 124 -23.22 11.52 -4.80
CA GLU A 124 -22.92 10.28 -4.10
C GLU A 124 -22.27 9.30 -5.08
N ILE A 125 -20.94 9.29 -5.17
CA ILE A 125 -20.23 8.12 -5.72
C ILE A 125 -20.33 7.03 -4.66
N LYS A 126 -21.40 6.22 -4.76
CA LYS A 126 -21.56 5.04 -3.92
C LYS A 126 -20.40 4.06 -4.21
N PRO A 127 -19.79 3.46 -3.17
CA PRO A 127 -18.92 2.30 -3.37
C PRO A 127 -19.70 1.22 -4.11
N ILE A 128 -19.10 0.58 -5.11
CA ILE A 128 -19.68 -0.63 -5.71
C ILE A 128 -19.70 -1.69 -4.60
N GLU A 129 -20.84 -1.88 -3.94
CA GLU A 129 -21.06 -3.03 -3.07
C GLU A 129 -20.80 -4.29 -3.90
N ASN A 130 -19.82 -5.11 -3.52
CA ASN A 130 -19.58 -6.39 -4.17
C ASN A 130 -20.69 -7.39 -3.78
N ASN A 131 -21.84 -7.27 -4.45
CA ASN A 131 -23.09 -7.97 -4.11
C ASN A 131 -22.98 -9.51 -4.19
N TYR A 132 -21.92 -10.04 -4.84
CA TYR A 132 -21.70 -11.48 -4.99
C TYR A 132 -21.36 -12.21 -3.69
N GLU A 133 -20.89 -11.53 -2.64
CA GLU A 133 -20.67 -12.17 -1.33
C GLU A 133 -21.99 -12.55 -0.64
N LYS A 134 -23.07 -11.81 -0.89
CA LYS A 134 -24.40 -12.06 -0.33
C LYS A 134 -25.14 -13.18 -1.04
N LEU A 135 -24.80 -13.45 -2.31
CA LEU A 135 -25.41 -14.51 -3.12
C LEU A 135 -24.98 -15.91 -2.64
N SER A 136 -25.88 -16.88 -2.73
CA SER A 136 -25.56 -18.30 -2.56
C SER A 136 -24.64 -18.80 -3.70
N ILE A 137 -23.99 -19.94 -3.48
CA ILE A 137 -23.12 -20.52 -4.51
C ILE A 137 -23.91 -20.93 -5.77
N ASP A 138 -25.12 -21.44 -5.60
CA ASP A 138 -25.96 -21.87 -6.72
C ASP A 138 -26.40 -20.69 -7.60
N GLU A 139 -26.70 -19.54 -7.00
CA GLU A 139 -27.00 -18.31 -7.75
C GLU A 139 -25.80 -17.82 -8.56
N ILE A 140 -24.59 -17.88 -7.99
CA ILE A 140 -23.36 -17.49 -8.70
C ILE A 140 -23.07 -18.44 -9.85
N ILE A 141 -23.22 -19.76 -9.63
CA ILE A 141 -23.08 -20.76 -10.69
C ILE A 141 -24.10 -20.52 -11.81
N LYS A 142 -25.36 -20.21 -11.45
CA LYS A 142 -26.40 -19.88 -12.41
C LYS A 142 -26.02 -18.65 -13.25
N LEU A 143 -25.54 -17.57 -12.62
CA LEU A 143 -25.08 -16.37 -13.32
C LEU A 143 -23.87 -16.65 -14.22
N ALA A 144 -22.90 -17.43 -13.74
CA ALA A 144 -21.72 -17.82 -14.51
C ALA A 144 -22.11 -18.63 -15.76
N ASN A 145 -23.04 -19.57 -15.62
CA ASN A 145 -23.58 -20.37 -16.73
C ASN A 145 -24.39 -19.55 -17.73
N GLN A 146 -24.98 -18.43 -17.29
CA GLN A 146 -25.63 -17.43 -18.16
C GLN A 146 -24.63 -16.50 -18.85
N GLY A 147 -23.33 -16.70 -18.66
CA GLY A 147 -22.28 -15.93 -19.30
C GLY A 147 -21.91 -14.63 -18.58
N ASN A 148 -22.35 -14.44 -17.33
CA ASN A 148 -21.94 -13.27 -16.54
C ASN A 148 -20.42 -13.35 -16.25
N ILE A 149 -19.67 -12.39 -16.79
CA ILE A 149 -18.20 -12.38 -16.75
C ILE A 149 -17.69 -12.25 -15.30
N GLU A 150 -18.29 -11.35 -14.52
CA GLU A 150 -17.93 -11.11 -13.13
C GLU A 150 -18.19 -12.35 -12.26
N ALA A 151 -19.34 -13.01 -12.45
CA ALA A 151 -19.66 -14.26 -11.75
C ALA A 151 -18.64 -15.36 -12.05
N ASN A 152 -18.15 -15.47 -13.29
CA ASN A 152 -17.06 -16.39 -13.63
C ASN A 152 -15.76 -16.01 -12.91
N TYR A 153 -15.40 -14.72 -12.84
CA TYR A 153 -14.23 -14.28 -12.09
C TYR A 153 -14.34 -14.58 -10.59
N ILE A 154 -15.48 -14.25 -9.97
CA ILE A 154 -15.77 -14.53 -8.56
C ILE A 154 -15.74 -16.03 -8.28
N LEU A 155 -16.32 -16.86 -9.14
CA LEU A 155 -16.29 -18.31 -8.97
C LEU A 155 -14.86 -18.86 -9.05
N GLY A 156 -14.02 -18.28 -9.91
CA GLY A 156 -12.58 -18.55 -9.95
C GLY A 156 -11.88 -18.24 -8.61
N ASN A 157 -12.19 -17.10 -7.98
CA ASN A 157 -11.68 -16.75 -6.65
C ASN A 157 -12.16 -17.73 -5.58
N TYR A 158 -13.44 -18.10 -5.59
CA TYR A 158 -14.03 -19.04 -4.64
C TYR A 158 -13.37 -20.42 -4.70
N TYR A 159 -13.11 -20.95 -5.90
CA TYR A 159 -12.35 -22.19 -6.07
C TYR A 159 -10.86 -22.05 -5.69
N THR A 160 -10.28 -20.86 -5.81
CA THR A 160 -8.88 -20.60 -5.41
C THR A 160 -8.72 -20.66 -3.89
N ASP A 161 -9.64 -20.03 -3.18
CA ASP A 161 -9.59 -19.86 -1.72
C ASP A 161 -10.31 -20.98 -0.96
N GLY A 162 -11.21 -21.69 -1.62
CA GLY A 162 -12.11 -22.66 -0.98
C GLY A 162 -13.26 -22.00 -0.22
N PHE A 163 -13.69 -20.82 -0.68
CA PHE A 163 -14.82 -20.09 -0.08
C PHE A 163 -16.14 -20.54 -0.71
N LYS A 164 -17.10 -21.00 0.10
CA LYS A 164 -18.39 -21.60 -0.31
C LYS A 164 -18.30 -22.88 -1.17
N VAL A 165 -17.13 -23.21 -1.71
CA VAL A 165 -16.82 -24.44 -2.47
C VAL A 165 -15.53 -25.08 -1.96
N ARG A 166 -15.35 -26.38 -2.23
CA ARG A 166 -14.05 -27.02 -1.97
C ARG A 166 -12.98 -26.42 -2.88
N LYS A 167 -11.85 -26.01 -2.30
CA LYS A 167 -10.69 -25.50 -3.03
C LYS A 167 -10.28 -26.43 -4.18
N ASN A 168 -10.20 -25.89 -5.38
CA ASN A 168 -9.80 -26.60 -6.59
C ASN A 168 -9.19 -25.63 -7.62
N LEU A 169 -7.87 -25.61 -7.71
CA LEU A 169 -7.16 -24.67 -8.59
C LEU A 169 -7.38 -24.93 -10.08
N LYS A 170 -7.74 -26.17 -10.47
CA LYS A 170 -8.04 -26.51 -11.86
C LYS A 170 -9.39 -25.93 -12.29
N GLU A 171 -10.40 -26.03 -11.41
CA GLU A 171 -11.69 -25.36 -11.64
C GLU A 171 -11.55 -23.84 -11.60
N ALA A 172 -10.78 -23.30 -10.63
CA ALA A 172 -10.49 -21.87 -10.58
C ALA A 172 -9.92 -21.36 -11.91
N PHE A 173 -8.92 -22.06 -12.45
CA PHE A 173 -8.31 -21.74 -13.74
C PHE A 173 -9.33 -21.73 -14.88
N LYS A 174 -10.22 -22.73 -14.94
CA LYS A 174 -11.28 -22.82 -15.96
C LYS A 174 -12.19 -21.59 -15.95
N TYR A 175 -12.67 -21.17 -14.77
CA TYR A 175 -13.55 -20.01 -14.65
C TYR A 175 -12.83 -18.69 -14.91
N PHE A 176 -11.59 -18.54 -14.44
CA PHE A 176 -10.77 -17.39 -14.82
C PHE A 176 -10.54 -17.33 -16.33
N LEU A 177 -10.30 -18.47 -17.00
CA LEU A 177 -10.09 -18.50 -18.44
C LEU A 177 -11.36 -18.12 -19.21
N ILE A 178 -12.55 -18.51 -18.75
CA ILE A 178 -13.82 -18.08 -19.34
C ILE A 178 -13.96 -16.55 -19.25
N ALA A 179 -13.71 -15.97 -18.08
CA ALA A 179 -13.77 -14.52 -17.89
C ALA A 179 -12.68 -13.78 -18.68
N ALA A 180 -11.45 -14.30 -18.71
CA ALA A 180 -10.31 -13.71 -19.42
C ALA A 180 -10.53 -13.65 -20.94
N LYS A 181 -11.17 -14.68 -21.53
CA LYS A 181 -11.58 -14.70 -22.94
C LYS A 181 -12.65 -13.66 -23.30
N LYS A 182 -13.22 -13.00 -22.31
CA LYS A 182 -14.15 -11.86 -22.44
C LYS A 182 -13.52 -10.56 -21.92
N ASP A 183 -12.19 -10.47 -22.04
CA ASP A 183 -11.38 -9.30 -21.73
C ASP A 183 -11.42 -8.84 -20.26
N HIS A 184 -11.81 -9.72 -19.33
CA HIS A 184 -11.79 -9.41 -17.91
C HIS A 184 -10.35 -9.28 -17.39
N ILE A 185 -9.92 -8.07 -17.02
CA ILE A 185 -8.50 -7.75 -16.73
C ILE A 185 -7.94 -8.52 -15.55
N LEU A 186 -8.68 -8.60 -14.43
CA LEU A 186 -8.21 -9.34 -13.27
C LEU A 186 -8.20 -10.86 -13.51
N ALA A 187 -9.06 -11.36 -14.40
CA ALA A 187 -9.06 -12.77 -14.77
C ALA A 187 -7.86 -13.09 -15.68
N ASN A 188 -7.53 -12.20 -16.63
CA ASN A 188 -6.31 -12.29 -17.44
C ASN A 188 -5.07 -12.42 -16.55
N LEU A 189 -4.96 -11.55 -15.52
CA LEU A 189 -3.88 -11.62 -14.55
C LEU A 189 -3.88 -12.94 -13.76
N SER A 190 -5.03 -13.43 -13.31
CA SER A 190 -5.15 -14.72 -12.61
C SER A 190 -4.72 -15.90 -13.50
N VAL A 191 -5.13 -15.93 -14.76
CA VAL A 191 -4.72 -16.95 -15.74
C VAL A 191 -3.21 -16.90 -15.98
N ALA A 192 -2.65 -15.71 -16.18
CA ALA A 192 -1.21 -15.54 -16.32
C ALA A 192 -0.44 -16.07 -15.10
N LYS A 193 -0.87 -15.72 -13.89
CA LYS A 193 -0.25 -16.21 -12.64
C LYS A 193 -0.35 -17.73 -12.50
N ALA A 194 -1.44 -18.35 -12.94
CA ALA A 194 -1.58 -19.80 -12.93
C ALA A 194 -0.54 -20.46 -13.86
N TYR A 195 -0.39 -19.93 -15.08
CA TYR A 195 0.62 -20.40 -16.03
C TYR A 195 2.07 -20.14 -15.59
N ILE A 196 2.37 -19.03 -14.90
CA ILE A 196 3.72 -18.76 -14.36
C ILE A 196 4.09 -19.77 -13.29
N ASN A 197 3.15 -20.08 -12.39
CA ASN A 197 3.40 -20.88 -11.20
C ASN A 197 3.15 -22.39 -11.39
N GLY A 198 2.51 -22.81 -12.49
CA GLY A 198 2.10 -24.20 -12.71
C GLY A 198 1.08 -24.69 -11.67
N LYS A 199 0.19 -23.81 -11.19
CA LYS A 199 -0.79 -24.14 -10.14
C LYS A 199 -2.18 -24.33 -10.73
N GLY A 200 -2.72 -25.54 -10.65
CA GLY A 200 -4.02 -25.90 -11.22
C GLY A 200 -3.99 -26.17 -12.73
N ILE A 201 -2.87 -25.84 -13.39
CA ILE A 201 -2.56 -26.06 -14.80
C ILE A 201 -1.04 -26.20 -14.94
N ASP A 202 -0.56 -26.80 -16.02
CA ASP A 202 0.87 -26.89 -16.31
C ASP A 202 1.48 -25.51 -16.54
N LYS A 203 2.76 -25.36 -16.16
CA LYS A 203 3.50 -24.12 -16.34
C LYS A 203 3.70 -23.84 -17.84
N ASP A 204 3.39 -22.62 -18.25
CA ASP A 204 3.53 -22.18 -19.65
C ASP A 204 3.83 -20.67 -19.71
N ILE A 205 5.11 -20.31 -19.80
CA ILE A 205 5.52 -18.90 -19.76
C ILE A 205 5.03 -18.13 -20.99
N GLU A 206 5.06 -18.74 -22.18
CA GLU A 206 4.62 -18.08 -23.42
C GLU A 206 3.14 -17.73 -23.37
N LYS A 207 2.28 -18.65 -22.93
CA LYS A 207 0.86 -18.34 -22.72
C LYS A 207 0.68 -17.25 -21.66
N SER A 208 1.46 -17.28 -20.57
CA SER A 208 1.36 -16.25 -19.54
C SER A 208 1.66 -14.84 -20.06
N ILE A 209 2.61 -14.69 -20.98
CA ILE A 209 2.97 -13.40 -21.58
C ILE A 209 1.77 -12.80 -22.32
N ASN A 210 1.04 -13.60 -23.10
CA ASN A 210 -0.13 -13.12 -23.85
C ASN A 210 -1.22 -12.55 -22.93
N PHE A 211 -1.54 -13.25 -21.84
CA PHE A 211 -2.52 -12.78 -20.86
C PHE A 211 -2.01 -11.55 -20.08
N LEU A 212 -0.71 -11.48 -19.77
CA LEU A 212 -0.12 -10.30 -19.11
C LEU A 212 -0.16 -9.08 -20.01
N LEU A 213 0.15 -9.21 -21.31
CA LEU A 213 0.14 -8.08 -22.25
C LEU A 213 -1.24 -7.42 -22.31
N ILE A 214 -2.33 -8.21 -22.29
CA ILE A 214 -3.70 -7.69 -22.22
C ILE A 214 -3.89 -6.85 -20.95
N ALA A 215 -3.51 -7.37 -19.78
CA ALA A 215 -3.65 -6.66 -18.51
C ALA A 215 -2.72 -5.43 -18.40
N VAL A 216 -1.52 -5.48 -18.98
CA VAL A 216 -0.57 -4.35 -19.04
C VAL A 216 -1.11 -3.24 -19.93
N ASN A 217 -1.72 -3.58 -21.07
CA ASN A 217 -2.38 -2.61 -21.96
C ASN A 217 -3.57 -1.94 -21.27
N ALA A 218 -4.27 -2.65 -20.39
CA ALA A 218 -5.28 -2.09 -19.48
C ALA A 218 -4.69 -1.37 -18.25
N ASN A 219 -3.38 -1.09 -18.26
CA ASN A 219 -2.67 -0.36 -17.22
C ASN A 219 -2.71 -1.01 -15.83
N ASN A 220 -2.79 -2.34 -15.73
CA ASN A 220 -2.77 -3.05 -14.45
C ASN A 220 -1.35 -3.11 -13.85
N MET A 221 -1.17 -2.54 -12.65
CA MET A 221 0.13 -2.45 -11.97
C MET A 221 0.76 -3.82 -11.63
N GLU A 222 -0.04 -4.81 -11.21
CA GLU A 222 0.47 -6.13 -10.85
C GLU A 222 0.93 -6.89 -12.11
N ALA A 223 0.18 -6.79 -13.21
CA ALA A 223 0.57 -7.36 -14.50
C ALA A 223 1.87 -6.75 -15.04
N GLN A 224 2.05 -5.43 -14.91
CA GLN A 224 3.30 -4.75 -15.29
C GLN A 224 4.48 -5.32 -14.52
N TYR A 225 4.35 -5.52 -13.21
CA TYR A 225 5.38 -6.13 -12.39
C TYR A 225 5.71 -7.58 -12.81
N PHE A 226 4.69 -8.42 -13.05
CA PHE A 226 4.94 -9.79 -13.48
C PHE A 226 5.58 -9.86 -14.86
N LEU A 227 5.16 -9.02 -15.80
CA LEU A 227 5.77 -8.96 -17.12
C LEU A 227 7.21 -8.45 -17.06
N ALA A 228 7.51 -7.49 -16.18
CA ALA A 228 8.89 -7.06 -15.91
C ALA A 228 9.77 -8.21 -15.40
N LYS A 229 9.25 -9.05 -14.50
CA LYS A 229 9.97 -10.24 -14.04
C LYS A 229 10.26 -11.24 -15.16
N ILE A 230 9.29 -11.47 -16.05
CA ILE A 230 9.50 -12.35 -17.21
C ILE A 230 10.51 -11.72 -18.18
N ALA A 231 10.52 -10.40 -18.33
CA ALA A 231 11.49 -9.69 -19.15
C ALA A 231 12.93 -9.90 -18.66
N TYR A 232 13.17 -9.89 -17.35
CA TYR A 232 14.49 -10.24 -16.77
C TYR A 232 14.91 -11.70 -17.01
N MET A 233 13.97 -12.58 -17.30
CA MET A 233 14.23 -13.99 -17.62
C MET A 233 14.44 -14.24 -19.12
N GLU A 234 14.45 -13.17 -19.93
CA GLU A 234 14.74 -13.19 -21.37
C GLU A 234 13.74 -13.99 -22.26
N TYR A 235 12.51 -14.17 -21.80
CA TYR A 235 11.47 -14.89 -22.56
C TYR A 235 10.74 -14.04 -23.61
N LEU A 236 10.78 -12.70 -23.55
CA LEU A 236 10.03 -11.83 -24.46
C LEU A 236 10.73 -11.62 -25.80
N THR A 237 9.97 -11.67 -26.89
CA THR A 237 10.47 -11.28 -28.22
C THR A 237 10.81 -9.78 -28.27
N LYS A 238 11.58 -9.37 -29.28
CA LYS A 238 11.91 -7.95 -29.50
C LYS A 238 10.66 -7.09 -29.73
N ASP A 239 9.68 -7.64 -30.45
CA ASP A 239 8.42 -6.95 -30.76
C ASP A 239 7.58 -6.73 -29.50
N GLN A 240 7.48 -7.75 -28.63
CA GLN A 240 6.77 -7.62 -27.34
C GLN A 240 7.41 -6.58 -26.40
N ARG A 241 8.69 -6.24 -26.62
CA ARG A 241 9.43 -5.22 -25.86
C ARG A 241 9.47 -3.85 -26.55
N ASN A 242 8.76 -3.68 -27.67
CA ASN A 242 8.83 -2.46 -28.49
C ASN A 242 10.26 -2.08 -28.88
N GLY A 243 11.12 -3.07 -29.15
CA GLY A 243 12.52 -2.85 -29.56
C GLY A 243 13.51 -2.57 -28.43
N LEU A 244 13.06 -2.31 -27.20
CA LEU A 244 13.93 -2.10 -26.02
C LEU A 244 14.65 -3.38 -25.63
N SER A 245 15.83 -3.29 -24.99
CA SER A 245 16.46 -4.45 -24.36
C SER A 245 15.60 -5.04 -23.23
N HIS A 246 15.88 -6.28 -22.83
CA HIS A 246 15.18 -6.91 -21.71
C HIS A 246 15.28 -6.11 -20.42
N GLN A 247 16.46 -5.55 -20.14
CA GLN A 247 16.73 -4.78 -18.93
C GLN A 247 15.99 -3.44 -18.94
N GLU A 248 16.02 -2.70 -20.06
CA GLU A 248 15.30 -1.43 -20.21
C GLU A 248 13.79 -1.62 -20.11
N PHE A 249 13.26 -2.64 -20.81
CA PHE A 249 11.84 -2.96 -20.78
C PHE A 249 11.39 -3.35 -19.37
N ALA A 250 12.12 -4.25 -18.70
CA ALA A 250 11.82 -4.66 -17.34
C ALA A 250 11.88 -3.50 -16.35
N PHE A 251 12.90 -2.64 -16.44
CA PHE A 251 13.02 -1.45 -15.60
C PHE A 251 11.83 -0.50 -15.83
N SER A 252 11.46 -0.24 -17.09
CA SER A 252 10.35 0.66 -17.42
C SER A 252 9.02 0.20 -16.84
N LEU A 253 8.71 -1.10 -16.94
CA LEU A 253 7.49 -1.69 -16.38
C LEU A 253 7.51 -1.74 -14.86
N THR A 254 8.67 -2.07 -14.25
CA THR A 254 8.83 -2.04 -12.79
C THR A 254 8.60 -0.63 -12.26
N LYS A 255 9.18 0.38 -12.92
CA LYS A 255 8.99 1.78 -12.55
C LYS A 255 7.52 2.18 -12.67
N LYS A 256 6.87 1.88 -13.79
CA LYS A 256 5.45 2.17 -14.01
C LYS A 256 4.55 1.53 -12.94
N SER A 257 4.85 0.29 -12.56
CA SER A 257 4.13 -0.44 -11.52
C SER A 257 4.31 0.19 -10.13
N ALA A 258 5.53 0.61 -9.80
CA ALA A 258 5.84 1.31 -8.55
C ALA A 258 5.17 2.70 -8.50
N ASP A 259 5.21 3.47 -9.59
CA ASP A 259 4.55 4.78 -9.70
C ASP A 259 3.02 4.67 -9.49
N GLN A 260 2.44 3.49 -9.73
CA GLN A 260 1.03 3.17 -9.45
C GLN A 260 0.76 2.66 -8.02
N GLY A 261 1.79 2.59 -7.17
CA GLY A 261 1.68 2.17 -5.77
C GLY A 261 1.91 0.68 -5.52
N TYR A 262 2.36 -0.11 -6.51
CA TYR A 262 2.55 -1.54 -6.31
C TYR A 262 3.81 -1.84 -5.48
N ILE A 263 3.60 -2.25 -4.23
CA ILE A 263 4.66 -2.40 -3.22
C ILE A 263 5.80 -3.35 -3.63
N PRO A 264 5.56 -4.53 -4.22
CA PRO A 264 6.63 -5.38 -4.70
C PRO A 264 7.51 -4.71 -5.79
N ALA A 265 6.95 -3.80 -6.59
CA ALA A 265 7.71 -3.09 -7.61
C ALA A 265 8.68 -2.06 -7.01
N PHE A 266 8.28 -1.34 -5.95
CA PHE A 266 9.23 -0.51 -5.18
C PHE A 266 10.40 -1.34 -4.66
N CYS A 267 10.13 -2.52 -4.13
CA CYS A 267 11.18 -3.41 -3.67
C CYS A 267 12.14 -3.83 -4.79
N SER A 268 11.63 -4.17 -5.98
CA SER A 268 12.46 -4.50 -7.14
C SER A 268 13.26 -3.31 -7.68
N LEU A 269 12.69 -2.10 -7.67
CA LEU A 269 13.44 -0.88 -7.95
C LEU A 269 14.58 -0.66 -6.96
N GLY A 270 14.32 -0.91 -5.66
CA GLY A 270 15.35 -0.85 -4.62
C GLY A 270 16.53 -1.78 -4.95
N THR A 271 16.24 -3.04 -5.31
CA THR A 271 17.27 -4.00 -5.75
C THR A 271 18.01 -3.52 -7.00
N TYR A 272 17.30 -3.04 -8.02
CA TYR A 272 17.91 -2.51 -9.24
C TYR A 272 18.86 -1.34 -8.95
N TYR A 273 18.42 -0.36 -8.14
CA TYR A 273 19.25 0.77 -7.78
C TYR A 273 20.45 0.38 -6.93
N SER A 274 20.30 -0.63 -6.06
CA SER A 274 21.42 -1.17 -5.29
C SER A 274 22.47 -1.82 -6.21
N LEU A 275 22.06 -2.59 -7.21
CA LEU A 275 22.95 -3.24 -8.18
C LEU A 275 23.64 -2.23 -9.13
N THR A 276 23.03 -1.06 -9.33
CA THR A 276 23.58 0.04 -10.14
C THR A 276 24.23 1.13 -9.29
N TYR A 277 24.53 0.84 -8.01
CA TYR A 277 25.23 1.74 -7.07
C TYR A 277 24.53 3.08 -6.81
N GLN A 278 23.23 3.19 -7.12
CA GLN A 278 22.39 4.36 -6.83
C GLN A 278 21.78 4.22 -5.43
N PHE A 279 22.63 4.21 -4.41
CA PHE A 279 22.26 3.78 -3.06
C PHE A 279 21.18 4.63 -2.38
N ASP A 280 21.15 5.94 -2.60
CA ASP A 280 20.09 6.81 -2.05
C ASP A 280 18.71 6.42 -2.59
N LYS A 281 18.63 6.11 -3.89
CA LYS A 281 17.40 5.63 -4.53
C LYS A 281 17.04 4.23 -4.04
N ALA A 282 18.03 3.36 -3.85
CA ALA A 282 17.82 2.01 -3.32
C ALA A 282 17.19 2.08 -1.93
N PHE A 283 17.80 2.86 -1.03
CA PHE A 283 17.32 3.10 0.33
C PHE A 283 15.89 3.63 0.33
N HIS A 284 15.61 4.68 -0.44
CA HIS A 284 14.28 5.29 -0.51
C HIS A 284 13.20 4.29 -0.97
N ASN A 285 13.49 3.50 -2.01
CA ASN A 285 12.55 2.50 -2.52
C ASN A 285 12.32 1.34 -1.52
N PHE A 286 13.37 0.87 -0.85
CA PHE A 286 13.22 -0.11 0.22
C PHE A 286 12.42 0.46 1.40
N GLN A 287 12.62 1.73 1.74
CA GLN A 287 11.86 2.41 2.79
C GLN A 287 10.36 2.43 2.51
N ILE A 288 9.95 2.88 1.31
CA ILE A 288 8.53 2.90 0.91
C ILE A 288 7.91 1.50 1.06
N ALA A 289 8.58 0.46 0.55
CA ALA A 289 8.05 -0.89 0.63
C ALA A 289 8.06 -1.46 2.07
N ALA A 290 9.09 -1.14 2.86
CA ALA A 290 9.23 -1.59 4.24
C ALA A 290 8.13 -1.01 5.15
N GLU A 291 7.81 0.27 4.98
CA GLU A 291 6.74 0.97 5.70
C GLU A 291 5.34 0.41 5.35
N LYS A 292 5.20 -0.19 4.17
CA LYS A 292 4.01 -0.92 3.72
C LYS A 292 4.07 -2.42 4.05
N ASN A 293 4.87 -2.77 5.06
CA ASN A 293 4.97 -4.11 5.65
C ASN A 293 5.55 -5.20 4.73
N HIS A 294 6.32 -4.83 3.70
CA HIS A 294 6.96 -5.80 2.82
C HIS A 294 8.21 -6.39 3.49
N ALA A 295 8.12 -7.63 3.95
CA ALA A 295 9.14 -8.29 4.78
C ALA A 295 10.57 -8.25 4.18
N TYR A 296 10.71 -8.56 2.89
CA TYR A 296 12.01 -8.49 2.22
C TYR A 296 12.56 -7.05 2.22
N ALA A 297 11.71 -6.05 1.99
CA ALA A 297 12.16 -4.66 1.95
C ALA A 297 12.55 -4.16 3.34
N GLN A 298 11.82 -4.58 4.39
CA GLN A 298 12.21 -4.34 5.79
C GLN A 298 13.60 -4.93 6.07
N ARG A 299 13.87 -6.16 5.63
CA ARG A 299 15.20 -6.75 5.77
C ARG A 299 16.27 -5.97 5.00
N GLN A 300 16.01 -5.59 3.75
CA GLN A 300 16.96 -4.79 2.96
C GLN A 300 17.22 -3.42 3.58
N LEU A 301 16.20 -2.79 4.18
CA LEU A 301 16.36 -1.53 4.90
C LEU A 301 17.20 -1.71 6.16
N GLY A 302 17.03 -2.84 6.87
CA GLY A 302 17.91 -3.25 7.95
C GLY A 302 19.37 -3.41 7.48
N ASP A 303 19.59 -4.06 6.33
CA ASP A 303 20.92 -4.20 5.72
C ASP A 303 21.52 -2.82 5.41
N CYS A 304 20.72 -1.89 4.85
CA CYS A 304 21.16 -0.53 4.56
C CYS A 304 21.66 0.21 5.82
N TYR A 305 20.95 0.09 6.94
CA TYR A 305 21.35 0.72 8.21
C TYR A 305 22.56 0.05 8.87
N VAL A 306 22.82 -1.25 8.66
CA VAL A 306 24.05 -1.89 9.13
C VAL A 306 25.25 -1.37 8.35
N ASP A 307 25.16 -1.41 7.02
CA ASP A 307 26.30 -1.17 6.15
C ASP A 307 26.52 0.33 5.87
N GLY A 308 25.49 1.17 6.05
CA GLY A 308 25.49 2.60 5.75
C GLY A 308 25.20 2.89 4.27
N ILE A 309 24.38 2.04 3.64
CA ILE A 309 24.04 2.14 2.22
C ILE A 309 22.89 3.12 2.06
N GLY A 310 23.15 4.27 1.41
CA GLY A 310 22.15 5.32 1.17
C GLY A 310 21.65 6.02 2.45
N CYS A 311 22.30 5.79 3.59
CA CYS A 311 21.95 6.36 4.89
C CYS A 311 23.14 6.33 5.85
N LYS A 312 23.04 7.06 6.98
CA LYS A 312 23.99 6.90 8.08
C LYS A 312 23.75 5.56 8.77
N ARG A 313 24.83 4.84 9.10
CA ARG A 313 24.74 3.60 9.88
C ARG A 313 23.97 3.82 11.19
N ASN A 314 23.09 2.88 11.51
CA ASN A 314 22.29 2.92 12.73
C ASN A 314 21.86 1.49 13.11
N LEU A 315 22.56 0.90 14.08
CA LEU A 315 22.30 -0.48 14.48
C LEU A 315 20.93 -0.66 15.18
N ASP A 316 20.42 0.36 15.88
CA ASP A 316 19.10 0.30 16.52
C ASP A 316 17.99 0.23 15.47
N LEU A 317 18.06 1.09 14.45
CA LEU A 317 17.13 1.07 13.33
C LEU A 317 17.28 -0.21 12.50
N ALA A 318 18.50 -0.68 12.27
CA ALA A 318 18.73 -1.96 11.60
C ALA A 318 18.03 -3.11 12.35
N LYS A 319 18.24 -3.20 13.66
CA LYS A 319 17.62 -4.24 14.50
C LYS A 319 16.10 -4.13 14.49
N TYR A 320 15.56 -2.91 14.59
CA TYR A 320 14.13 -2.65 14.51
C TYR A 320 13.52 -3.20 13.22
N TRP A 321 14.13 -2.91 12.07
CA TRP A 321 13.63 -3.39 10.79
C TRP A 321 13.78 -4.90 10.61
N TYR A 322 14.84 -5.51 11.14
CA TYR A 322 14.96 -6.98 11.15
C TYR A 322 13.90 -7.65 12.03
N ILE A 323 13.52 -7.05 13.17
CA ILE A 323 12.43 -7.58 14.01
C ILE A 323 11.12 -7.57 13.23
N LEU A 324 10.76 -6.45 12.60
CA LEU A 324 9.55 -6.37 11.78
C LEU A 324 9.57 -7.38 10.61
N ALA A 325 10.70 -7.52 9.92
CA ALA A 325 10.84 -8.49 8.85
C ALA A 325 10.66 -9.93 9.36
N SER A 326 11.22 -10.24 10.54
CA SER A 326 11.08 -11.55 11.20
C SER A 326 9.64 -11.82 11.64
N GLU A 327 8.92 -10.83 12.18
CA GLU A 327 7.48 -10.92 12.50
C GLU A 327 6.65 -11.20 11.25
N ASN A 328 7.07 -10.64 10.11
CA ASN A 328 6.51 -10.94 8.79
C ASN A 328 7.11 -12.20 8.13
N LYS A 329 7.69 -13.10 8.93
CA LYS A 329 8.18 -14.44 8.54
C LYS A 329 9.38 -14.43 7.58
N ASP A 330 10.15 -13.34 7.50
CA ASP A 330 11.45 -13.35 6.82
C ASP A 330 12.49 -14.11 7.67
N LYS A 331 12.79 -15.35 7.24
CA LYS A 331 13.72 -16.25 7.94
C LYS A 331 15.17 -15.74 7.94
N ILE A 332 15.56 -14.95 6.94
CA ILE A 332 16.91 -14.39 6.85
C ILE A 332 17.06 -13.29 7.92
N ALA A 333 16.03 -12.47 8.11
CA ALA A 333 15.98 -11.49 9.19
C ALA A 333 16.02 -12.18 10.57
N THR A 334 15.27 -13.25 10.77
CA THR A 334 15.36 -14.06 12.01
C THR A 334 16.79 -14.54 12.26
N LYS A 335 17.46 -15.08 11.23
CA LYS A 335 18.85 -15.55 11.33
C LYS A 335 19.83 -14.39 11.64
N LYS A 336 19.61 -13.22 11.05
CA LYS A 336 20.42 -12.01 11.34
C LYS A 336 20.26 -11.57 12.79
N LEU A 337 19.05 -11.64 13.35
CA LEU A 337 18.79 -11.35 14.77
C LEU A 337 19.45 -12.38 15.70
N SER A 338 19.42 -13.67 15.36
CA SER A 338 20.12 -14.70 16.14
C SER A 338 21.63 -14.48 16.20
N ASN A 339 22.21 -13.92 15.13
CA ASN A 339 23.64 -13.62 15.04
C ASN A 339 23.97 -12.15 15.35
N TRP A 340 23.08 -11.42 16.04
CA TRP A 340 23.18 -9.97 16.18
C TRP A 340 24.48 -9.50 16.84
N GLN A 341 24.93 -10.16 17.92
CA GLN A 341 26.17 -9.79 18.62
C GLN A 341 27.38 -9.77 17.67
N LYS A 342 27.51 -10.79 16.83
CA LYS A 342 28.57 -10.87 15.82
C LYS A 342 28.50 -9.72 14.80
N ILE A 343 27.29 -9.28 14.44
CA ILE A 343 27.11 -8.12 13.55
C ILE A 343 27.61 -6.85 14.25
N VAL A 344 27.26 -6.64 15.53
CA VAL A 344 27.73 -5.47 16.30
C VAL A 344 29.27 -5.43 16.34
N GLU A 345 29.90 -6.53 16.74
CA GLU A 345 31.37 -6.67 16.84
C GLU A 345 32.09 -6.41 15.51
N THR A 346 31.49 -6.81 14.38
CA THR A 346 32.12 -6.64 13.05
C THR A 346 32.16 -5.18 12.60
N TYR A 347 31.13 -4.40 12.91
CA TYR A 347 30.97 -3.05 12.36
C TYR A 347 31.27 -1.93 13.36
N TYR A 348 31.34 -2.27 14.65
CA TYR A 348 31.73 -1.38 15.74
C TYR A 348 32.64 -2.15 16.72
N PRO A 349 33.86 -2.54 16.29
CA PRO A 349 34.85 -3.05 17.23
C PRO A 349 35.25 -1.92 18.20
N ASP A 350 35.39 -2.26 19.48
CA ASP A 350 35.71 -1.34 20.58
C ASP A 350 36.93 -0.45 20.33
#